data_AF-A0A850QTM0-F1
#
_entry.id   AF-A0A850QTM0-F1
#
_cell.length_a   1.000
_cell.length_b   1.000
_cell.length_c   1.000
_cell.angle_alpha   90.00
_cell.angle_beta   90.00
_cell.angle_gamma   90.00
#
_symmetry.space_group_name_H-M   'P 1'
#
loop_
_entity.id
_entity.type
_entity.pdbx_description
1 polymer ?
#
loop_
_entity_poly.entity_id
_entity_poly.type
_entity_poly.pdbx_seq_one_letter_code
_entity_poly.pdbx_strand_id
1 'polypeptide(L)' 'MNKFNIENLNLFYGQNHALKNINLPIPNRQVTALIGP' A
#
# COMPACT_ATOMS: atom_id res chain seq x y z
N MET A 1 14.76 -5.41 8.03
CA MET A 1 14.98 -4.54 6.84
C MET A 1 13.81 -4.73 5.91
N ASN A 2 13.13 -3.65 5.53
CA ASN A 2 11.98 -3.73 4.63
C ASN A 2 12.45 -4.01 3.21
N LYS A 3 11.70 -4.82 2.46
CA LYS A 3 11.95 -5.08 1.04
C LYS A 3 11.29 -4.02 0.17
N PHE A 4 10.11 -3.56 0.58
CA PHE A 4 9.43 -2.42 -0.02
C PHE A 4 9.00 -1.44 1.07
N ASN A 5 9.12 -0.15 0.79
CA ASN A 5 8.50 0.92 1.55
C ASN A 5 7.60 1.69 0.59
N ILE A 6 6.29 1.63 0.83
CA ILE A 6 5.31 2.47 0.15
C ILE A 6 5.02 3.64 1.06
N GLU A 7 5.20 4.86 0.55
CA GLU A 7 4.98 6.10 1.31
C GLU A 7 4.09 7.05 0.50
N ASN A 8 3.08 7.59 1.15
CA ASN A 8 2.12 8.55 0.59
C ASN A 8 1.51 8.15 -0.76
N LEU A 9 1.21 6.87 -0.94
CA LEU A 9 0.64 6.36 -2.19
C LEU A 9 -0.82 6.80 -2.32
N ASN A 10 -1.12 7.46 -3.43
CA ASN A 10 -2.45 7.85 -3.83
C ASN A 10 -2.78 7.25 -5.20
N LEU A 11 -3.94 6.61 -5.35
CA LEU A 11 -4.40 5.99 -6.61
C LEU A 11 -5.79 6.49 -6.97
N PHE A 12 -5.94 6.97 -8.20
CA PHE A 12 -7.20 7.52 -8.71
C PHE A 12 -7.66 6.77 -9.96
N TYR A 13 -8.96 6.46 -10.02
CA TYR A 13 -9.67 6.07 -11.24
C TYR A 13 -10.49 7.27 -11.73
N GLY A 14 -9.89 8.07 -12.61
CA GLY A 14 -10.47 9.35 -13.03
C GLY A 14 -10.60 10.31 -11.84
N GLN A 15 -11.84 10.71 -11.54
CA GLN A 15 -12.15 11.56 -10.38
C GLN A 15 -12.24 10.77 -9.06
N ASN A 16 -12.35 9.44 -9.12
CA ASN A 16 -12.48 8.63 -7.92
C ASN A 16 -11.11 8.34 -7.29
N HIS A 17 -10.94 8.70 -6.02
CA HIS A 17 -9.71 8.46 -5.27
C HIS A 17 -9.80 7.12 -4.51
N ALA A 18 -9.30 6.06 -5.16
CA ALA A 18 -9.45 4.67 -4.71
C ALA A 18 -8.51 4.28 -3.56
N LEU A 19 -7.23 4.70 -3.61
CA LEU A 19 -6.29 4.51 -2.50
C LEU A 19 -5.84 5.88 -2.04
N LYS A 20 -6.06 6.21 -0.76
CA LYS A 20 -5.77 7.53 -0.20
C LYS A 20 -4.61 7.43 0.78
N ASN A 21 -3.50 8.10 0.46
CA ASN A 21 -2.34 8.26 1.34
C ASN A 21 -1.87 6.95 2.02
N ILE A 22 -1.74 5.88 1.25
CA ILE A 22 -1.32 4.58 1.76
C ILE A 22 0.16 4.63 2.12
N ASN A 23 0.45 4.24 3.36
CA ASN A 23 1.81 4.07 3.89
C ASN A 23 1.93 2.61 4.35
N LEU A 24 2.74 1.82 3.64
CA LEU A 24 2.84 0.37 3.85
C LEU A 24 4.30 -0.10 3.74
N PRO A 25 4.94 -0.48 4.85
CA PRO A 25 6.19 -1.21 4.81
C PRO A 25 5.92 -2.70 4.56
N ILE A 26 6.63 -3.29 3.58
CA ILE A 26 6.62 -4.73 3.32
C ILE A 26 7.97 -5.32 3.76
N PRO A 27 8.02 -6.06 4.87
CA PRO A 27 9.23 -6.67 5.38
C PRO A 27 9.76 -7.80 4.49
N ASN A 28 11.09 -7.93 4.42
CA ASN A 28 11.72 -9.01 3.66
C ASN A 28 11.44 -10.38 4.30
N ARG A 29 11.15 -11.40 3.47
CA ARG A 29 10.90 -12.79 3.89
C ARG A 29 9.74 -12.95 4.90
N GLN A 30 8.73 -12.09 4.82
CA GLN A 30 7.54 -12.17 5.66
C GLN A 30 6.29 -12.16 4.79
N VAL A 31 5.31 -12.98 5.17
CA VAL A 31 4.00 -12.99 4.52
C VAL A 31 3.23 -11.75 4.94
N THR A 32 2.71 -11.02 3.95
CA THR A 32 1.83 -9.86 4.15
C THR A 32 0.51 -10.15 3.46
N ALA A 33 -0.59 -10.17 4.23
CA ALA A 33 -1.93 -10.29 3.68
C ALA A 33 -2.57 -8.91 3.59
N LEU A 34 -3.21 -8.61 2.46
CA LEU A 34 -4.08 -7.45 2.28
C LEU A 34 -5.51 -7.97 2.33
N ILE A 35 -6.26 -7.60 3.36
CA ILE A 35 -7.63 -8.09 3.59
C ILE A 35 -8.58 -6.91 3.53
N GLY A 36 -9.63 -7.05 2.74
CA GLY A 36 -10.74 -6.11 2.65
C GLY A 36 -12.05 -6.86 2.38
N PRO A 37 -13.20 -6.19 2.54
CA PRO A 37 -14.49 -6.69 2.07
C PRO A 37 -14.51 -6.89 0.55
#